data_AF-M2TCC6-F1
#
_entry.id   AF-M2TCC6-F1
#
_cell.length_a   1.000
_cell.length_b   1.000
_cell.length_c   1.000
_cell.angle_alpha   90.00
_cell.angle_beta   90.00
_cell.angle_gamma   90.00
#
_symmetry.space_group_name_H-M   'P 1'
#
loop_
_entity.id
_entity.type
_entity.pdbx_description
1 polymer ?
#
loop_
_entity_poly.entity_id
_entity_poly.type
_entity_poly.pdbx_seq_one_letter_code
_entity_poly.pdbx_strand_id
1 'polypeptide(L)'
;MTNSSEALEENELHKVQEKLLREKDIKREEERLKEQQRWLATKRLMLHGQYSDWLNGTIVSRTIIPYCKTWNQNLAAQLQDRLPREVRDMIYKHLWHYDPDRTSPHLMARQHVKQHYTFTCPYCPPDTIAMFPRLLDIAQSMYRAEDGDLKQMFDQSTLPHYLSPDYVGVLTAHEIGVSFYQSLNEENLLQCQSSRIGSVLQNDSFHLGLPTMELIRSLTVHCNVDRYRTPPPNHSLSSKCRHSLNETALVRSDLLIKDFCSLLEIKKKKGFNLHIIMYQRYIRLNVLEEAIEVLQPMLKSLVQDGSSLTMSWTYRGHWDNLMGPPCYQLVSCDITSALEAPNDPLLDDPEWKWDLYEVLDQAEDIILPEHAKFEVEPVNNLKASNRSAINRFMHNMYDLSEMHNLISMNVITPLGTDVPSESEADSDASDGCKFGLCDHDDDEEL
;
A
#
# COMPACT_ATOMS: atom_id res chain seq x y z
N MET A 1 74.76 54.31 0.25
CA MET A 1 73.49 54.78 -0.35
C MET A 1 73.10 53.90 -1.55
N THR A 2 73.08 52.58 -1.39
CA THR A 2 72.77 51.63 -2.49
C THR A 2 71.51 50.78 -2.22
N ASN A 3 70.92 50.82 -1.03
CA ASN A 3 69.77 49.97 -0.67
C ASN A 3 68.39 50.53 -1.11
N SER A 4 68.33 51.69 -1.77
CA SER A 4 67.05 52.31 -2.15
C SER A 4 66.53 51.87 -3.53
N SER A 5 67.41 51.32 -4.39
CA SER A 5 67.05 50.92 -5.75
C SER A 5 66.44 49.52 -5.80
N GLU A 6 67.05 48.56 -5.09
CA GLU A 6 66.58 47.17 -5.00
C GLU A 6 65.20 47.07 -4.32
N ALA A 7 64.97 47.87 -3.27
CA ALA A 7 63.67 47.93 -2.60
C ALA A 7 62.55 48.51 -3.50
N LEU A 8 62.90 49.32 -4.49
CA LEU A 8 61.95 49.87 -5.46
C LEU A 8 61.59 48.81 -6.51
N GLU A 9 62.57 48.03 -6.96
CA GLU A 9 62.38 46.93 -7.92
C GLU A 9 61.57 45.77 -7.31
N GLU A 10 61.82 45.40 -6.05
CA GLU A 10 61.02 44.38 -5.34
C GLU A 10 59.56 44.80 -5.16
N ASN A 11 59.30 46.08 -4.88
CA ASN A 11 57.95 46.61 -4.75
C ASN A 11 57.20 46.58 -6.09
N GLU A 12 57.86 46.95 -7.19
CA GLU A 12 57.28 46.84 -8.53
C GLU A 12 57.03 45.39 -8.94
N LEU A 13 57.94 44.46 -8.61
CA LEU A 13 57.74 43.02 -8.85
C LEU A 13 56.54 42.48 -8.07
N HIS A 14 56.39 42.87 -6.79
CA HIS A 14 55.26 42.47 -5.97
C HIS A 14 53.94 43.01 -6.52
N LYS A 15 53.90 44.27 -6.96
CA LYS A 15 52.72 44.85 -7.62
C LYS A 15 52.34 44.12 -8.90
N VAL A 16 53.33 43.73 -9.71
CA VAL A 16 53.10 42.97 -10.96
C VAL A 16 52.55 41.58 -10.64
N GLN A 17 53.10 40.90 -9.64
CA GLN A 17 52.60 39.59 -9.20
C GLN A 17 51.17 39.67 -8.65
N GLU A 18 50.87 40.67 -7.82
CA GLU A 18 49.54 40.89 -7.27
C GLU A 18 48.52 41.18 -8.39
N LYS A 19 48.90 42.01 -9.37
CA LYS A 19 48.07 42.28 -10.55
C LYS A 19 47.78 41.00 -11.35
N LEU A 20 48.79 40.15 -11.55
CA LEU A 20 48.67 38.91 -12.30
C LEU A 20 47.82 37.85 -11.57
N LEU A 21 47.88 37.82 -10.24
CA LEU A 21 46.98 37.02 -9.39
C LEU A 21 45.53 37.49 -9.53
N ARG A 22 45.29 38.81 -9.42
CA ARG A 22 43.94 39.39 -9.60
C ARG A 22 43.36 39.09 -10.98
N GLU A 23 44.17 39.18 -12.05
CA GLU A 23 43.72 38.84 -13.42
C GLU A 23 43.35 37.34 -13.55
N LYS A 24 44.09 36.44 -12.90
CA LYS A 24 43.76 35.01 -12.86
C LYS A 24 42.45 34.73 -12.12
N ASP A 25 42.23 35.40 -10.99
CA ASP A 25 41.01 35.23 -10.20
C ASP A 25 39.78 35.78 -10.95
N ILE A 26 39.92 36.93 -11.63
CA ILE A 26 38.86 37.47 -12.51
C ILE A 26 38.53 36.47 -13.62
N LYS A 27 39.54 35.88 -14.28
CA LYS A 27 39.31 34.92 -15.36
C LYS A 27 38.60 33.64 -14.87
N ARG A 28 38.94 33.12 -13.68
CA ARG A 28 38.22 31.98 -13.08
C ARG A 28 36.77 32.32 -12.78
N GLU A 29 36.52 33.53 -12.27
CA GLU A 29 35.17 33.98 -11.96
C GLU A 29 34.34 34.20 -13.24
N GLU A 30 34.93 34.71 -14.32
CA GLU A 30 34.28 34.80 -15.63
C GLU A 30 33.92 33.42 -16.20
N GLU A 31 34.81 32.42 -16.06
CA GLU A 31 34.53 31.04 -16.47
C GLU A 31 33.39 30.44 -15.63
N ARG A 32 33.40 30.64 -14.31
CA ARG A 32 32.34 30.22 -13.39
C ARG A 32 30.99 30.85 -13.76
N LEU A 33 30.96 32.15 -14.04
CA LEU A 33 29.76 32.87 -14.44
C LEU A 33 29.23 32.41 -15.80
N LYS A 34 30.10 32.12 -16.77
CA LYS A 34 29.70 31.53 -18.07
C LYS A 34 29.08 30.15 -17.89
N GLU A 35 29.63 29.32 -17.02
CA GLU A 35 29.07 28.00 -16.71
C GLU A 35 27.72 28.11 -15.99
N GLN A 36 27.61 29.03 -15.02
CA GLN A 36 26.35 29.31 -14.34
C GLN A 36 25.29 29.86 -15.32
N GLN A 37 25.69 30.71 -16.26
CA GLN A 37 24.79 31.22 -17.31
C GLN A 37 24.32 30.10 -18.25
N ARG A 38 25.21 29.20 -18.67
CA ARG A 38 24.84 28.00 -19.44
C ARG A 38 23.87 27.13 -18.67
N TRP A 39 24.15 26.87 -17.39
CA TRP A 39 23.27 26.07 -16.53
C TRP A 39 21.89 26.72 -16.37
N LEU A 40 21.82 28.04 -16.14
CA LEU A 40 20.56 28.77 -16.04
C LEU A 40 19.80 28.81 -17.36
N ALA A 41 20.49 28.91 -18.50
CA ALA A 41 19.87 28.85 -19.82
C ALA A 41 19.27 27.45 -20.08
N THR A 42 20.02 26.38 -19.79
CA THR A 42 19.51 25.01 -19.83
C THR A 42 18.31 24.86 -18.90
N LYS A 43 18.40 25.36 -17.66
CA LYS A 43 17.30 25.31 -16.69
C LYS A 43 16.07 26.09 -17.16
N ARG A 44 16.24 27.27 -17.78
CA ARG A 44 15.13 28.03 -18.39
C ARG A 44 14.48 27.29 -19.55
N LEU A 45 15.29 26.68 -20.43
CA LEU A 45 14.78 25.82 -21.50
C LEU A 45 14.00 24.62 -20.93
N MET A 46 14.48 24.04 -19.83
CA MET A 46 13.80 22.97 -19.11
C MET A 46 12.53 23.44 -18.36
N LEU A 47 12.41 24.72 -18.00
CA LEU A 47 11.29 25.24 -17.20
C LEU A 47 10.18 25.92 -18.02
N HIS A 48 10.39 26.21 -19.32
CA HIS A 48 9.41 26.93 -20.16
C HIS A 48 8.22 26.09 -20.64
N GLY A 49 7.70 25.16 -19.83
CA GLY A 49 6.43 24.46 -20.10
C GLY A 49 6.45 23.44 -21.25
N GLN A 50 7.52 23.38 -22.05
CA GLN A 50 7.66 22.47 -23.18
C GLN A 50 8.19 21.07 -22.82
N TYR A 51 8.34 20.75 -21.53
CA TYR A 51 8.84 19.44 -21.11
C TYR A 51 7.91 18.31 -21.58
N SER A 52 6.59 18.53 -21.57
CA SER A 52 5.59 17.61 -22.13
C SER A 52 5.62 17.53 -23.66
N ASP A 53 5.99 18.62 -24.33
CA ASP A 53 5.96 18.70 -25.80
C ASP A 53 7.22 18.09 -26.44
N TRP A 54 8.39 18.26 -25.81
CA TRP A 54 9.67 17.70 -26.25
C TRP A 54 9.85 16.24 -25.85
N LEU A 55 9.23 15.82 -24.74
CA LEU A 55 9.11 14.43 -24.34
C LEU A 55 7.71 13.92 -24.64
N ASN A 56 7.20 14.24 -25.83
CA ASN A 56 5.97 13.62 -26.29
C ASN A 56 6.13 12.09 -26.19
N GLY A 57 5.01 11.37 -25.98
CA GLY A 57 5.04 9.91 -25.79
C GLY A 57 5.79 9.17 -26.90
N THR A 58 5.88 9.76 -28.09
CA THR A 58 6.64 9.21 -29.23
C THR A 58 8.16 9.28 -29.01
N ILE A 59 8.73 10.39 -28.55
CA ILE A 59 10.18 10.52 -28.29
C ILE A 59 10.59 9.65 -27.09
N VAL A 60 9.75 9.62 -26.04
CA VAL A 60 9.98 8.76 -24.87
C VAL A 60 10.01 7.28 -25.27
N SER A 61 8.99 6.82 -26.00
CA SER A 61 8.88 5.42 -26.43
C SER A 61 9.89 5.00 -27.50
N ARG A 62 10.23 5.88 -28.46
CA ARG A 62 11.12 5.53 -29.58
C ARG A 62 12.60 5.72 -29.28
N THR A 63 12.96 6.64 -28.40
CA THR A 63 14.37 7.01 -28.19
C THR A 63 14.83 6.76 -26.77
N ILE A 64 14.12 7.30 -25.78
CA ILE A 64 14.59 7.30 -24.39
C ILE A 64 14.49 5.92 -23.76
N ILE A 65 13.32 5.27 -23.85
CA ILE A 65 13.12 3.93 -23.29
C ILE A 65 14.11 2.92 -23.90
N PRO A 66 14.28 2.83 -25.24
CA PRO A 66 15.28 1.94 -25.84
C PRO A 66 16.70 2.24 -25.38
N TYR A 67 17.10 3.52 -25.35
CA TYR A 67 18.42 3.91 -24.85
C TYR A 67 18.64 3.47 -23.39
N CYS A 68 17.66 3.72 -22.51
CA CYS A 68 17.73 3.32 -21.12
C CYS A 68 17.80 1.79 -20.97
N LYS A 69 17.03 1.02 -21.75
CA LYS A 69 17.10 -0.44 -21.75
C LYS A 69 18.49 -0.92 -22.17
N THR A 70 19.01 -0.46 -23.30
CA THR A 70 20.34 -0.84 -23.79
C THR A 70 21.45 -0.47 -22.82
N TRP A 71 21.43 0.74 -22.26
CA TRP A 71 22.45 1.18 -21.30
C TRP A 71 22.42 0.34 -20.02
N ASN A 72 21.24 0.15 -19.43
CA ASN A 72 21.09 -0.62 -18.19
C ASN A 72 21.44 -2.11 -18.39
N GLN A 73 21.08 -2.70 -19.53
CA GLN A 73 21.45 -4.08 -19.86
C GLN A 73 22.96 -4.23 -19.97
N ASN A 74 23.64 -3.30 -20.65
CA ASN A 74 25.10 -3.31 -20.77
C ASN A 74 25.80 -3.15 -19.42
N LEU A 75 25.30 -2.26 -18.55
CA LEU A 75 25.82 -2.11 -17.20
C LEU A 75 25.61 -3.38 -16.38
N ALA A 76 24.40 -3.93 -16.38
CA ALA A 76 24.06 -5.15 -15.66
C ALA A 76 24.92 -6.33 -16.12
N ALA A 77 25.14 -6.49 -17.43
CA ALA A 77 26.03 -7.50 -17.99
C ALA A 77 27.47 -7.32 -17.49
N GLN A 78 27.98 -6.09 -17.43
CA GLN A 78 29.32 -5.82 -16.88
C GLN A 78 29.42 -6.12 -15.38
N LEU A 79 28.36 -5.85 -14.61
CA LEU A 79 28.32 -6.20 -13.18
C LEU A 79 28.35 -7.73 -13.00
N GLN A 80 27.57 -8.47 -13.79
CA GLN A 80 27.56 -9.94 -13.76
C GLN A 80 28.91 -10.54 -14.11
N ASP A 81 29.58 -10.00 -15.14
CA ASP A 81 30.87 -10.50 -15.64
C ASP A 81 32.03 -10.18 -14.68
N ARG A 82 32.05 -8.97 -14.11
CA ARG A 82 33.24 -8.45 -13.39
C ARG A 82 33.18 -8.58 -11.89
N LEU A 83 31.99 -8.64 -11.29
CA LEU A 83 31.83 -8.64 -9.83
C LEU A 83 31.45 -10.04 -9.35
N PRO A 84 32.06 -10.53 -8.26
CA PRO A 84 31.60 -11.75 -7.61
C PRO A 84 30.22 -11.54 -6.99
N ARG A 85 29.51 -12.65 -6.72
CA ARG A 85 28.11 -12.63 -6.29
C ARG A 85 27.90 -11.81 -5.01
N GLU A 86 28.81 -11.94 -4.06
CA GLU A 86 28.75 -11.28 -2.76
C GLU A 86 28.79 -9.76 -2.88
N VAL A 87 29.63 -9.24 -3.78
CA VAL A 87 29.72 -7.79 -4.04
C VAL A 87 28.45 -7.30 -4.74
N ARG A 88 27.86 -8.10 -5.63
CA ARG A 88 26.57 -7.75 -6.25
C ARG A 88 25.44 -7.71 -5.22
N ASP A 89 25.37 -8.69 -4.33
CA ASP A 89 24.37 -8.72 -3.25
C ASP A 89 24.50 -7.50 -2.31
N MET A 90 25.74 -7.04 -2.03
CA MET A 90 25.96 -5.78 -1.30
C MET A 90 25.41 -4.57 -2.06
N ILE A 91 25.63 -4.50 -3.38
CA ILE A 91 25.10 -3.43 -4.23
C ILE A 91 23.56 -3.47 -4.22
N TYR A 92 22.96 -4.66 -4.38
CA TYR A 92 21.52 -4.84 -4.40
C TYR A 92 20.88 -4.45 -3.06
N LYS A 93 21.49 -4.83 -1.93
CA LYS A 93 21.05 -4.38 -0.61
C LYS A 93 21.03 -2.85 -0.47
N HIS A 94 22.00 -2.18 -1.09
CA HIS A 94 22.07 -0.71 -1.07
C HIS A 94 21.02 -0.04 -1.96
N LEU A 95 20.38 -0.74 -2.92
CA LEU A 95 19.29 -0.18 -3.72
C LEU A 95 18.05 0.19 -2.89
N TRP A 96 17.88 -0.49 -1.75
CA TRP A 96 16.72 -0.38 -0.88
C TRP A 96 16.92 0.62 0.26
N HIS A 97 18.17 0.90 0.64
CA HIS A 97 18.50 1.88 1.67
C HIS A 97 18.19 3.29 1.18
N TYR A 98 17.48 4.06 2.00
CA TYR A 98 17.23 5.46 1.72
C TYR A 98 18.34 6.32 2.31
N ASP A 99 18.85 7.21 1.47
CA ASP A 99 19.69 8.32 1.90
C ASP A 99 18.80 9.58 1.94
N PRO A 100 18.53 10.16 3.11
CA PRO A 100 17.69 11.35 3.25
C PRO A 100 18.20 12.57 2.49
N ASP A 101 19.50 12.63 2.19
CA ASP A 101 20.13 13.71 1.44
C ASP A 101 20.10 13.48 -0.08
N ARG A 102 19.77 12.26 -0.54
CA ARG A 102 19.51 12.01 -1.97
C ARG A 102 18.17 12.61 -2.35
N THR A 103 18.25 13.78 -2.99
CA THR A 103 17.20 14.51 -3.69
C THR A 103 16.62 13.71 -4.86
N SER A 104 15.89 12.64 -4.56
CA SER A 104 15.10 11.91 -5.56
C SER A 104 13.71 12.54 -5.73
N PRO A 105 13.13 12.55 -6.95
CA PRO A 105 11.75 12.95 -7.24
C PRO A 105 10.64 12.24 -6.44
N HIS A 106 10.98 11.25 -5.60
CA HIS A 106 10.05 10.50 -4.73
C HIS A 106 9.43 11.33 -3.57
N LEU A 107 9.55 12.65 -3.59
CA LEU A 107 8.83 13.55 -2.68
C LEU A 107 7.31 13.36 -2.75
N MET A 108 6.75 12.96 -3.89
CA MET A 108 5.33 12.60 -4.04
C MET A 108 5.00 11.22 -3.45
N ALA A 109 5.92 10.26 -3.58
CA ALA A 109 5.79 8.93 -3.00
C ALA A 109 5.76 8.99 -1.46
N ARG A 110 6.55 9.89 -0.87
CA ARG A 110 6.50 10.31 0.55
C ARG A 110 5.09 10.68 1.06
N GLN A 111 4.21 11.24 0.22
CA GLN A 111 2.85 11.59 0.63
C GLN A 111 1.91 10.38 0.60
N HIS A 112 2.10 9.44 -0.32
CA HIS A 112 1.29 8.21 -0.41
C HIS A 112 1.71 7.14 0.61
N VAL A 113 3.00 7.01 0.92
CA VAL A 113 3.50 6.04 1.93
C VAL A 113 2.94 6.33 3.32
N LYS A 114 2.82 7.61 3.69
CA LYS A 114 2.24 8.02 4.98
C LYS A 114 0.78 7.56 5.15
N GLN A 115 0.05 7.33 4.06
CA GLN A 115 -1.39 6.97 4.06
C GLN A 115 -1.66 5.54 4.55
N HIS A 116 -0.67 4.64 4.45
CA HIS A 116 -0.86 3.22 4.79
C HIS A 116 -0.09 2.78 6.03
N TYR A 117 0.87 3.57 6.50
CA TYR A 117 1.74 3.24 7.64
C TYR A 117 1.27 3.81 8.98
N THR A 118 0.07 4.37 9.03
CA THR A 118 -0.57 4.88 10.26
C THR A 118 -0.92 3.78 11.28
N PHE A 119 -0.54 2.51 11.08
CA PHE A 119 -1.03 1.38 11.88
C PHE A 119 0.01 0.69 12.78
N THR A 120 1.28 1.14 12.82
CA THR A 120 2.33 0.40 13.56
C THR A 120 3.07 1.16 14.67
N CYS A 121 2.66 2.37 15.11
CA CYS A 121 3.18 2.92 16.37
C CYS A 121 2.41 4.13 16.93
N PRO A 122 2.04 4.12 18.23
CA PRO A 122 1.49 5.29 18.94
C PRO A 122 2.54 6.27 19.50
N TYR A 123 3.84 5.95 19.54
CA TYR A 123 4.88 6.81 20.18
C TYR A 123 6.17 7.06 19.39
N CYS A 124 6.34 6.49 18.20
CA CYS A 124 7.46 6.78 17.31
C CYS A 124 6.96 6.76 15.86
N PRO A 125 7.23 7.75 15.01
CA PRO A 125 7.49 7.40 13.62
C PRO A 125 8.80 6.62 13.67
N PRO A 126 8.84 5.27 13.55
CA PRO A 126 10.12 4.61 13.64
C PRO A 126 10.92 5.06 12.43
N ASP A 127 12.22 5.25 12.66
CA ASP A 127 13.21 5.58 11.65
C ASP A 127 13.03 4.76 10.37
N THR A 128 12.44 3.56 10.41
CA THR A 128 12.10 2.70 9.28
C THR A 128 11.31 3.36 8.13
N ILE A 129 10.25 4.15 8.38
CA ILE A 129 9.53 4.84 7.27
C ILE A 129 10.40 5.96 6.68
N ALA A 130 11.18 6.62 7.54
CA ALA A 130 12.14 7.64 7.12
C ALA A 130 13.35 7.03 6.40
N MET A 131 13.73 5.79 6.71
CA MET A 131 14.91 5.06 6.24
C MET A 131 14.63 4.14 5.04
N PHE A 132 13.38 3.82 4.74
CA PHE A 132 13.03 2.93 3.62
C PHE A 132 11.75 3.31 2.84
N PRO A 133 11.46 4.60 2.57
CA PRO A 133 10.25 5.01 1.84
C PRO A 133 10.14 4.32 0.47
N ARG A 134 11.26 4.16 -0.24
CA ARG A 134 11.29 3.53 -1.57
C ARG A 134 10.94 2.05 -1.54
N LEU A 135 11.47 1.30 -0.57
CA LEU A 135 11.19 -0.13 -0.42
C LEU A 135 9.70 -0.35 -0.16
N LEU A 136 9.13 0.53 0.66
CA LEU A 136 7.72 0.52 1.02
C LEU A 136 6.80 0.97 -0.13
N ASP A 137 7.17 2.00 -0.88
CA ASP A 137 6.49 2.44 -2.10
C ASP A 137 6.33 1.30 -3.10
N ILE A 138 7.43 0.59 -3.35
CA ILE A 138 7.47 -0.54 -4.28
C ILE A 138 6.58 -1.67 -3.74
N ALA A 139 6.73 -2.04 -2.47
CA ALA A 139 5.92 -3.09 -1.85
C ALA A 139 4.42 -2.80 -1.93
N GLN A 140 4.00 -1.55 -1.72
CA GLN A 140 2.58 -1.16 -1.85
C GLN A 140 2.11 -1.16 -3.31
N SER A 141 2.96 -0.72 -4.23
CA SER A 141 2.65 -0.67 -5.66
C SER A 141 2.50 -2.09 -6.25
N MET A 142 3.29 -3.05 -5.77
CA MET A 142 3.24 -4.47 -6.21
C MET A 142 1.86 -5.09 -6.08
N TYR A 143 1.10 -4.74 -5.04
CA TYR A 143 -0.21 -5.33 -4.81
C TYR A 143 -1.35 -4.51 -5.43
N ARG A 144 -1.07 -3.32 -5.96
CA ARG A 144 -2.08 -2.48 -6.61
C ARG A 144 -2.07 -2.61 -8.12
N ALA A 145 -0.91 -2.89 -8.70
CA ALA A 145 -0.78 -3.11 -10.12
C ALA A 145 -1.56 -4.36 -10.53
N GLU A 146 -2.49 -4.22 -11.47
CA GLU A 146 -3.01 -5.36 -12.21
C GLU A 146 -1.91 -5.86 -13.16
N ASP A 147 -1.85 -7.17 -13.43
CA ASP A 147 -0.77 -7.84 -14.17
C ASP A 147 -0.44 -7.19 -15.55
N GLY A 148 -1.36 -6.42 -16.12
CA GLY A 148 -1.18 -5.74 -17.40
C GLY A 148 -0.34 -4.46 -17.39
N ASP A 149 -0.09 -3.82 -16.24
CA ASP A 149 0.46 -2.45 -16.17
C ASP A 149 1.97 -2.39 -15.84
N LEU A 150 2.59 -3.50 -15.41
CA LEU A 150 3.98 -3.47 -14.90
C LEU A 150 4.98 -2.90 -15.91
N LYS A 151 4.88 -3.30 -17.18
CA LYS A 151 5.76 -2.78 -18.24
C LYS A 151 5.63 -1.26 -18.40
N GLN A 152 4.39 -0.77 -18.40
CA GLN A 152 4.12 0.66 -18.49
C GLN A 152 4.61 1.40 -17.25
N MET A 153 4.42 0.83 -16.05
CA MET A 153 4.96 1.39 -14.81
C MET A 153 6.50 1.48 -14.81
N PHE A 154 7.21 0.50 -15.37
CA PHE A 154 8.65 0.59 -15.56
C PHE A 154 9.02 1.63 -16.63
N ASP A 155 8.36 1.60 -17.79
CA ASP A 155 8.62 2.51 -18.90
C ASP A 155 8.35 4.00 -18.50
N GLN A 156 7.41 4.23 -17.57
CA GLN A 156 7.10 5.54 -16.98
C GLN A 156 7.93 5.87 -15.73
N SER A 157 8.84 4.98 -15.31
CA SER A 157 9.66 5.09 -14.10
C SER A 157 8.86 5.19 -12.78
N THR A 158 7.59 4.77 -12.79
CA THR A 158 6.77 4.56 -11.58
C THR A 158 7.36 3.44 -10.73
N LEU A 159 7.84 2.38 -11.38
CA LEU A 159 8.63 1.33 -10.75
C LEU A 159 10.11 1.40 -11.17
N PRO A 160 11.06 1.00 -10.31
CA PRO A 160 12.46 1.04 -10.67
C PRO A 160 12.82 0.09 -11.80
N HIS A 161 13.51 0.60 -12.83
CA HIS A 161 13.96 -0.19 -13.98
C HIS A 161 14.77 -1.44 -13.60
N TYR A 162 15.48 -1.43 -12.48
CA TYR A 162 16.31 -2.57 -12.07
C TYR A 162 15.51 -3.82 -11.63
N LEU A 163 14.19 -3.70 -11.45
CA LEU A 163 13.30 -4.85 -11.25
C LEU A 163 12.74 -5.40 -12.56
N SER A 164 12.99 -4.73 -13.70
CA SER A 164 12.46 -5.13 -15.00
C SER A 164 13.49 -5.94 -15.79
N PRO A 165 13.17 -7.17 -16.21
CA PRO A 165 14.01 -7.96 -17.10
C PRO A 165 14.36 -7.23 -18.41
N ASP A 166 13.44 -6.45 -18.95
CA ASP A 166 13.66 -5.62 -20.15
C ASP A 166 14.81 -4.61 -19.99
N TYR A 167 15.10 -4.17 -18.77
CA TYR A 167 16.09 -3.13 -18.51
C TYR A 167 17.42 -3.67 -18.02
N VAL A 168 17.45 -4.73 -17.22
CA VAL A 168 18.71 -5.24 -16.63
C VAL A 168 19.02 -6.69 -17.01
N GLY A 169 18.14 -7.34 -17.79
CA GLY A 169 18.22 -8.75 -18.11
C GLY A 169 17.62 -9.65 -17.02
N VAL A 170 17.16 -10.84 -17.43
CA VAL A 170 16.43 -11.79 -16.57
C VAL A 170 17.23 -12.17 -15.33
N LEU A 171 18.50 -12.54 -15.49
CA LEU A 171 19.33 -12.99 -14.38
C LEU A 171 19.49 -11.89 -13.33
N THR A 172 19.95 -10.70 -13.73
CA THR A 172 20.15 -9.57 -12.81
C THR A 172 18.84 -9.15 -12.15
N ALA A 173 17.73 -9.07 -12.90
CA ALA A 173 16.43 -8.74 -12.34
C ALA A 173 16.02 -9.77 -11.27
N HIS A 174 16.22 -11.07 -11.53
CA HIS A 174 15.98 -12.14 -10.56
C HIS A 174 16.87 -11.99 -9.31
N GLU A 175 18.18 -11.72 -9.44
CA GLU A 175 19.06 -11.51 -8.28
C GLU A 175 18.58 -10.33 -7.42
N ILE A 176 18.18 -9.24 -8.07
CA ILE A 176 17.66 -8.03 -7.42
C ILE A 176 16.32 -8.31 -6.73
N GLY A 177 15.41 -9.06 -7.38
CA GLY A 177 14.14 -9.46 -6.80
C GLY A 177 14.30 -10.35 -5.56
N VAL A 178 15.27 -11.27 -5.55
CA VAL A 178 15.63 -12.02 -4.33
C VAL A 178 16.12 -11.07 -3.22
N SER A 179 17.01 -10.14 -3.55
CA SER A 179 17.51 -9.14 -2.59
C SER A 179 16.38 -8.26 -2.04
N PHE A 180 15.40 -7.90 -2.87
CA PHE A 180 14.23 -7.14 -2.46
C PHE A 180 13.44 -7.85 -1.36
N TYR A 181 13.08 -9.14 -1.55
CA TYR A 181 12.37 -9.90 -0.53
C TYR A 181 13.20 -10.10 0.74
N GLN A 182 14.52 -10.28 0.62
CA GLN A 182 15.41 -10.34 1.79
C GLN A 182 15.34 -9.04 2.60
N SER A 183 15.43 -7.88 1.96
CA SER A 183 15.30 -6.59 2.63
C SER A 183 13.91 -6.35 3.22
N LEU A 184 12.83 -6.77 2.54
CA LEU A 184 11.48 -6.72 3.11
C LEU A 184 11.35 -7.55 4.39
N ASN A 185 11.99 -8.73 4.42
CA ASN A 185 11.96 -9.60 5.58
C ASN A 185 12.76 -9.04 6.76
N GLU A 186 13.96 -8.50 6.49
CA GLU A 186 14.80 -7.86 7.51
C GLU A 186 14.06 -6.72 8.23
N GLU A 187 13.29 -5.93 7.46
CA GLU A 187 12.60 -4.74 7.94
C GLU A 187 11.12 -4.97 8.31
N ASN A 188 10.60 -6.21 8.16
CA ASN A 188 9.19 -6.57 8.38
C ASN A 188 8.18 -5.65 7.63
N LEU A 189 8.49 -5.29 6.39
CA LEU A 189 7.71 -4.29 5.62
C LEU A 189 6.64 -4.91 4.73
N LEU A 190 6.61 -6.24 4.59
CA LEU A 190 5.66 -6.89 3.70
C LEU A 190 4.28 -6.94 4.36
N GLN A 191 3.30 -6.27 3.74
CA GLN A 191 1.94 -6.20 4.27
C GLN A 191 0.91 -6.55 3.21
N CYS A 192 -0.18 -7.20 3.61
CA CYS A 192 -1.30 -7.47 2.72
C CYS A 192 -2.64 -7.49 3.47
N GLN A 193 -3.75 -7.41 2.73
CA GLN A 193 -5.06 -7.72 3.28
C GLN A 193 -5.22 -9.24 3.43
N SER A 194 -5.99 -9.68 4.42
CA SER A 194 -6.28 -11.11 4.65
C SER A 194 -6.71 -11.86 3.39
N SER A 195 -7.55 -11.28 2.54
CA SER A 195 -7.99 -11.94 1.30
C SER A 195 -6.97 -11.99 0.16
N ARG A 196 -5.79 -11.39 0.36
CA ARG A 196 -4.70 -11.37 -0.61
C ARG A 196 -3.51 -12.21 -0.16
N ILE A 197 -3.57 -12.86 0.99
CA ILE A 197 -2.49 -13.72 1.51
C ILE A 197 -2.06 -14.74 0.45
N GLY A 198 -3.00 -15.49 -0.14
CA GLY A 198 -2.70 -16.47 -1.19
C GLY A 198 -1.98 -15.85 -2.38
N SER A 199 -2.49 -14.73 -2.90
CA SER A 199 -1.86 -14.02 -4.02
C SER A 199 -0.45 -13.51 -3.68
N VAL A 200 -0.23 -12.97 -2.48
CA VAL A 200 1.08 -12.47 -2.05
C VAL A 200 2.09 -13.60 -1.90
N LEU A 201 1.66 -14.76 -1.40
CA LEU A 201 2.54 -15.91 -1.21
C LEU A 201 2.82 -16.66 -2.51
N GLN A 202 1.87 -16.73 -3.43
CA GLN A 202 1.96 -17.58 -4.63
C GLN A 202 2.39 -16.82 -5.89
N ASN A 203 2.10 -15.52 -6.00
CA ASN A 203 2.35 -14.76 -7.22
C ASN A 203 3.63 -13.93 -7.09
N ASP A 204 4.50 -14.08 -8.08
CA ASP A 204 5.61 -13.16 -8.29
C ASP A 204 5.12 -11.89 -9.00
N SER A 205 4.93 -10.82 -8.21
CA SER A 205 4.42 -9.53 -8.69
C SER A 205 5.33 -8.83 -9.71
N PHE A 206 6.56 -9.31 -9.92
CA PHE A 206 7.46 -8.76 -10.94
C PHE A 206 7.65 -9.71 -12.13
N HIS A 207 6.99 -10.88 -12.12
CA HIS A 207 7.10 -11.93 -13.13
C HIS A 207 8.55 -12.33 -13.44
N LEU A 208 9.39 -12.39 -12.39
CA LEU A 208 10.80 -12.79 -12.43
C LEU A 208 11.01 -14.31 -12.29
N GLY A 209 9.94 -15.07 -12.03
CA GLY A 209 9.98 -16.50 -11.77
C GLY A 209 10.42 -16.85 -10.34
N LEU A 210 10.23 -15.94 -9.39
CA LEU A 210 10.66 -16.10 -8.01
C LEU A 210 9.73 -17.06 -7.22
N PRO A 211 10.27 -17.98 -6.41
CA PRO A 211 9.49 -18.79 -5.49
C PRO A 211 9.12 -17.95 -4.25
N THR A 212 8.18 -17.02 -4.39
CA THR A 212 7.78 -16.03 -3.36
C THR A 212 7.47 -16.66 -2.02
N MET A 213 6.74 -17.79 -1.99
CA MET A 213 6.42 -18.53 -0.77
C MET A 213 7.66 -19.02 0.00
N GLU A 214 8.78 -19.25 -0.68
CA GLU A 214 10.04 -19.64 -0.04
C GLU A 214 10.88 -18.44 0.40
N LEU A 215 10.72 -17.30 -0.29
CA LEU A 215 11.45 -16.06 -0.05
C LEU A 215 10.82 -15.25 1.09
N ILE A 216 9.51 -15.23 1.23
CA ILE A 216 8.80 -14.46 2.26
C ILE A 216 9.02 -15.12 3.63
N ARG A 217 9.57 -14.33 4.57
CA ARG A 217 9.88 -14.73 5.95
C ARG A 217 9.20 -13.85 6.99
N SER A 218 8.70 -12.69 6.58
CA SER A 218 7.91 -11.82 7.44
C SER A 218 6.67 -11.36 6.67
N LEU A 219 5.51 -11.36 7.33
CA LEU A 219 4.24 -10.91 6.74
C LEU A 219 3.36 -10.25 7.81
N THR A 220 2.90 -9.02 7.53
CA THR A 220 1.85 -8.35 8.28
C THR A 220 0.51 -8.48 7.53
N VAL A 221 -0.47 -9.10 8.17
CA VAL A 221 -1.81 -9.29 7.62
C VAL A 221 -2.78 -8.30 8.24
N HIS A 222 -3.38 -7.46 7.40
CA HIS A 222 -4.47 -6.55 7.74
C HIS A 222 -5.81 -7.27 7.59
N CYS A 223 -6.36 -7.72 8.71
CA CYS A 223 -7.63 -8.44 8.77
C CYS A 223 -8.77 -7.46 9.09
N ASN A 224 -9.59 -7.14 8.08
CA ASN A 224 -10.83 -6.40 8.31
C ASN A 224 -11.86 -7.34 8.95
N VAL A 225 -12.00 -7.30 10.27
CA VAL A 225 -12.95 -8.18 10.97
C VAL A 225 -14.38 -7.93 10.48
N ASP A 226 -14.69 -6.69 10.09
CA ASP A 226 -16.03 -6.29 9.67
C ASP A 226 -16.48 -6.97 8.37
N ARG A 227 -15.52 -7.32 7.51
CA ARG A 227 -15.78 -8.07 6.27
C ARG A 227 -16.32 -9.48 6.54
N TYR A 228 -15.94 -10.07 7.67
CA TYR A 228 -16.32 -11.43 8.01
C TYR A 228 -17.62 -11.49 8.80
N ARG A 229 -18.29 -10.37 9.07
CA ARG A 229 -19.58 -10.39 9.80
C ARG A 229 -20.69 -11.06 9.01
N THR A 230 -21.66 -11.59 9.76
CA THR A 230 -22.93 -12.09 9.24
C THR A 230 -24.04 -11.05 9.51
N PRO A 231 -24.97 -10.79 8.58
CA PRO A 231 -25.04 -11.29 7.21
C PRO A 231 -24.11 -10.49 6.28
N PRO A 232 -23.67 -11.00 5.13
CA PRO A 232 -22.71 -10.30 4.27
C PRO A 232 -23.16 -8.87 3.88
N PRO A 233 -22.24 -7.94 3.57
CA PRO A 233 -22.54 -6.52 3.31
C PRO A 233 -23.54 -6.25 2.17
N ASN A 234 -23.79 -7.22 1.28
CA ASN A 234 -24.78 -7.13 0.20
C ASN A 234 -26.15 -7.72 0.58
N HIS A 235 -26.36 -8.03 1.85
CA HIS A 235 -27.61 -8.54 2.36
C HIS A 235 -28.65 -7.42 2.43
N SER A 236 -29.80 -7.60 1.78
CA SER A 236 -30.90 -6.64 1.84
C SER A 236 -31.51 -6.64 3.26
N LEU A 237 -31.10 -5.68 4.08
CA LEU A 237 -31.58 -5.47 5.45
C LEU A 237 -33.04 -4.99 5.45
N SER A 238 -33.98 -5.90 5.21
CA SER A 238 -35.42 -5.61 5.30
C SER A 238 -35.95 -6.01 6.68
N SER A 239 -36.97 -5.32 7.17
CA SER A 239 -37.68 -5.72 8.42
C SER A 239 -38.27 -7.13 8.37
N LYS A 240 -38.34 -7.73 7.17
CA LYS A 240 -38.79 -9.10 6.91
C LYS A 240 -37.65 -10.11 6.80
N CYS A 241 -36.40 -9.70 7.07
CA CYS A 241 -35.28 -10.61 6.98
C CYS A 241 -35.48 -11.82 7.92
N ARG A 242 -35.19 -13.01 7.41
CA ARG A 242 -35.27 -14.28 8.13
C ARG A 242 -33.88 -14.90 8.20
N HIS A 243 -33.12 -14.55 9.23
CA HIS A 243 -31.86 -15.21 9.53
C HIS A 243 -32.12 -16.58 10.17
N SER A 244 -31.48 -17.62 9.62
CA SER A 244 -31.33 -18.96 10.17
C SER A 244 -30.35 -18.95 11.35
N LEU A 245 -30.34 -20.01 12.16
CA LEU A 245 -29.39 -20.17 13.28
C LEU A 245 -27.92 -20.26 12.81
N ASN A 246 -27.67 -20.70 11.57
CA ASN A 246 -26.33 -20.64 11.02
C ASN A 246 -25.96 -19.20 10.60
N GLU A 247 -26.97 -18.34 10.37
CA GLU A 247 -26.79 -16.91 10.15
C GLU A 247 -26.74 -16.11 11.47
N THR A 248 -26.85 -16.76 12.64
CA THR A 248 -26.61 -16.12 13.94
C THR A 248 -25.16 -16.22 14.41
N ALA A 249 -24.28 -16.93 13.67
CA ALA A 249 -22.84 -16.84 13.86
C ALA A 249 -22.39 -15.38 13.65
N LEU A 250 -21.58 -14.85 14.56
CA LEU A 250 -21.13 -13.46 14.47
C LEU A 250 -20.15 -13.30 13.30
N VAL A 251 -19.46 -14.39 12.94
CA VAL A 251 -18.41 -14.41 11.92
C VAL A 251 -18.65 -15.53 10.88
N ARG A 252 -18.37 -15.21 9.62
CA ARG A 252 -18.30 -16.13 8.48
C ARG A 252 -16.99 -16.93 8.53
N SER A 253 -16.96 -17.93 9.39
CA SER A 253 -15.76 -18.72 9.67
C SER A 253 -15.17 -19.37 8.42
N ASP A 254 -16.01 -19.79 7.47
CA ASP A 254 -15.61 -20.41 6.20
C ASP A 254 -14.75 -19.49 5.34
N LEU A 255 -15.18 -18.23 5.19
CA LEU A 255 -14.45 -17.22 4.43
C LEU A 255 -13.15 -16.82 5.14
N LEU A 256 -13.19 -16.68 6.47
CA LEU A 256 -12.01 -16.34 7.27
C LEU A 256 -10.95 -17.44 7.18
N ILE A 257 -11.34 -18.71 7.32
CA ILE A 257 -10.46 -19.86 7.15
C ILE A 257 -9.90 -19.89 5.73
N LYS A 258 -10.75 -19.69 4.71
CA LYS A 258 -10.32 -19.67 3.31
C LYS A 258 -9.27 -18.60 3.02
N ASP A 259 -9.43 -17.40 3.57
CA ASP A 259 -8.49 -16.31 3.34
C ASP A 259 -7.12 -16.58 3.99
N PHE A 260 -7.09 -17.25 5.15
CA PHE A 260 -5.85 -17.55 5.88
C PHE A 260 -5.21 -18.90 5.52
N CYS A 261 -5.91 -19.83 4.86
CA CYS A 261 -5.44 -21.21 4.66
C CYS A 261 -4.10 -21.30 3.90
N SER A 262 -3.79 -20.34 3.02
CA SER A 262 -2.52 -20.29 2.30
C SER A 262 -1.30 -20.15 3.21
N LEU A 263 -1.45 -19.67 4.45
CA LEU A 263 -0.35 -19.63 5.43
C LEU A 263 0.13 -21.05 5.79
N LEU A 264 -0.76 -22.05 5.75
CA LEU A 264 -0.42 -23.44 6.05
C LEU A 264 0.44 -24.08 4.97
N GLU A 265 0.45 -23.54 3.75
CA GLU A 265 1.21 -24.04 2.60
C GLU A 265 2.71 -23.70 2.68
N ILE A 266 3.09 -22.77 3.56
CA ILE A 266 4.48 -22.35 3.76
C ILE A 266 5.29 -23.57 4.25
N LYS A 267 6.23 -24.06 3.42
CA LYS A 267 7.03 -25.25 3.74
C LYS A 267 8.03 -25.05 4.87
N LYS A 268 8.63 -23.86 4.95
CA LYS A 268 9.67 -23.52 5.92
C LYS A 268 9.10 -22.51 6.93
N LYS A 269 8.40 -22.99 7.96
CA LYS A 269 7.75 -22.16 8.97
C LYS A 269 8.70 -21.68 10.07
N LYS A 270 9.77 -22.44 10.35
CA LYS A 270 10.77 -22.05 11.35
C LYS A 270 11.36 -20.66 11.04
N GLY A 271 11.21 -19.74 11.98
CA GLY A 271 11.66 -18.36 11.86
C GLY A 271 10.80 -17.48 10.94
N PHE A 272 9.63 -17.94 10.51
CA PHE A 272 8.63 -17.11 9.86
C PHE A 272 8.00 -16.15 10.88
N ASN A 273 7.92 -14.86 10.57
CA ASN A 273 7.32 -13.85 11.43
C ASN A 273 5.95 -13.43 10.86
N LEU A 274 4.88 -13.70 11.60
CA LEU A 274 3.52 -13.33 11.23
C LEU A 274 2.98 -12.30 12.21
N HIS A 275 2.58 -11.14 11.70
CA HIS A 275 1.85 -10.14 12.49
C HIS A 275 0.45 -9.98 11.94
N ILE A 276 -0.58 -10.23 12.75
CA ILE A 276 -1.98 -10.04 12.34
C ILE A 276 -2.52 -8.79 12.99
N ILE A 277 -2.88 -7.81 12.18
CA ILE A 277 -3.59 -6.61 12.61
C ILE A 277 -5.08 -6.84 12.34
N MET A 278 -5.82 -7.18 13.39
CA MET A 278 -7.28 -7.23 13.35
C MET A 278 -7.81 -5.81 13.53
N TYR A 279 -8.54 -5.30 12.54
CA TYR A 279 -9.16 -4.00 12.68
C TYR A 279 -10.67 -4.04 12.52
N GLN A 280 -11.31 -3.20 13.32
CA GLN A 280 -12.76 -3.00 13.36
C GLN A 280 -13.06 -1.51 13.25
N ARG A 281 -14.08 -1.16 12.48
CA ARG A 281 -14.72 0.15 12.53
C ARG A 281 -15.73 0.18 13.66
N TYR A 282 -16.64 -0.79 13.71
CA TYR A 282 -17.62 -0.91 14.80
C TYR A 282 -17.13 -1.91 15.83
N ILE A 283 -16.83 -1.47 17.04
CA ILE A 283 -16.18 -2.29 18.05
C ILE A 283 -17.21 -3.26 18.64
N ARG A 284 -16.96 -4.56 18.47
CA ARG A 284 -17.79 -5.67 18.92
C ARG A 284 -16.88 -6.79 19.39
N LEU A 285 -16.86 -7.02 20.70
CA LEU A 285 -15.88 -7.90 21.31
C LEU A 285 -16.18 -9.37 21.06
N ASN A 286 -17.44 -9.79 21.01
CA ASN A 286 -17.74 -11.20 20.73
C ASN A 286 -17.50 -11.54 19.25
N VAL A 287 -17.67 -10.58 18.33
CA VAL A 287 -17.29 -10.77 16.91
C VAL A 287 -15.78 -10.97 16.80
N LEU A 288 -15.00 -10.18 17.54
CA LEU A 288 -13.55 -10.29 17.58
C LEU A 288 -13.11 -11.63 18.20
N GLU A 289 -13.71 -12.01 19.32
CA GLU A 289 -13.48 -13.29 19.99
C GLU A 289 -13.77 -14.47 19.07
N GLU A 290 -14.94 -14.52 18.42
CA GLU A 290 -15.29 -15.59 17.47
C GLU A 290 -14.29 -15.64 16.30
N ALA A 291 -13.84 -14.49 15.78
CA ALA A 291 -12.82 -14.45 14.73
C ALA A 291 -11.46 -15.02 15.20
N ILE A 292 -11.05 -14.73 16.43
CA ILE A 292 -9.83 -15.27 17.05
C ILE A 292 -9.97 -16.78 17.22
N GLU A 293 -11.09 -17.26 17.78
CA GLU A 293 -11.36 -18.70 17.96
C GLU A 293 -11.30 -19.47 16.65
N VAL A 294 -11.86 -18.92 15.57
CA VAL A 294 -11.82 -19.52 14.22
C VAL A 294 -10.39 -19.66 13.70
N LEU A 295 -9.53 -18.65 13.92
CA LEU A 295 -8.14 -18.66 13.45
C LEU A 295 -7.19 -19.44 14.37
N GLN A 296 -7.54 -19.58 15.64
CA GLN A 296 -6.67 -20.12 16.70
C GLN A 296 -6.04 -21.48 16.32
N PRO A 297 -6.75 -22.49 15.77
CA PRO A 297 -6.13 -23.78 15.43
C PRO A 297 -5.04 -23.64 14.37
N MET A 298 -5.26 -22.80 13.35
CA MET A 298 -4.32 -22.55 12.27
C MET A 298 -3.08 -21.82 12.77
N LEU A 299 -3.29 -20.79 13.57
CA LEU A 299 -2.22 -19.97 14.14
C LEU A 299 -1.37 -20.76 15.13
N LYS A 300 -1.99 -21.59 15.99
CA LYS A 300 -1.27 -22.52 16.88
C LYS A 300 -0.40 -23.49 16.11
N SER A 301 -0.87 -24.02 14.97
CA SER A 301 -0.05 -24.90 14.11
C SER A 301 1.20 -24.18 13.58
N LEU A 302 1.11 -22.90 13.19
CA LEU A 302 2.27 -22.13 12.74
C LEU A 302 3.29 -21.91 13.85
N VAL A 303 2.82 -21.60 15.07
CA VAL A 303 3.68 -21.41 16.25
C VAL A 303 4.38 -22.72 16.64
N GLN A 304 3.65 -23.84 16.64
CA GLN A 304 4.22 -25.18 16.88
C GLN A 304 5.32 -25.54 15.88
N ASP A 305 5.20 -25.09 14.64
CA ASP A 305 6.20 -25.27 13.59
C ASP A 305 7.38 -24.27 13.68
N GLY A 306 7.44 -23.46 14.73
CA GLY A 306 8.54 -22.53 15.03
C GLY A 306 8.42 -21.15 14.38
N SER A 307 7.22 -20.72 14.01
CA SER A 307 6.94 -19.34 13.58
C SER A 307 6.80 -18.42 14.80
N SER A 308 7.19 -17.16 14.64
CA SER A 308 6.83 -16.06 15.55
C SER A 308 5.48 -15.50 15.13
N LEU A 309 4.59 -15.29 16.10
CA LEU A 309 3.24 -14.77 15.86
C LEU A 309 2.94 -13.65 16.84
N THR A 310 2.50 -12.51 16.30
CA THR A 310 1.92 -11.42 17.07
C THR A 310 0.55 -11.07 16.50
N MET A 311 -0.37 -10.66 17.36
CA MET A 311 -1.71 -10.28 16.97
C MET A 311 -2.12 -9.02 17.73
N SER A 312 -2.54 -8.00 16.99
CA SER A 312 -2.99 -6.73 17.58
C SER A 312 -4.37 -6.37 17.06
N TRP A 313 -5.18 -5.77 17.92
CA TRP A 313 -6.44 -5.16 17.55
C TRP A 313 -6.25 -3.65 17.34
N THR A 314 -6.94 -3.08 16.36
CA THR A 314 -6.88 -1.64 16.07
C THR A 314 -8.24 -1.09 15.65
N TYR A 315 -8.67 0.02 16.25
CA TYR A 315 -9.87 0.73 15.82
C TYR A 315 -9.57 1.61 14.60
N ARG A 316 -10.36 1.41 13.52
CA ARG A 316 -10.16 2.10 12.24
C ARG A 316 -11.14 3.25 11.98
N GLY A 317 -12.10 3.56 12.84
CA GLY A 317 -12.98 4.74 12.72
C GLY A 317 -13.59 5.00 11.33
N HIS A 318 -14.08 6.23 11.11
CA HIS A 318 -14.55 6.73 9.81
C HIS A 318 -13.49 7.67 9.22
N TRP A 319 -12.30 7.15 8.93
CA TRP A 319 -11.28 7.96 8.27
C TRP A 319 -11.55 7.99 6.77
N ASP A 320 -12.49 8.85 6.35
CA ASP A 320 -12.75 9.18 4.94
C ASP A 320 -11.57 9.94 4.29
N ASN A 321 -10.67 10.47 5.12
CA ASN A 321 -9.44 11.04 4.65
C ASN A 321 -8.50 9.90 4.26
N LEU A 322 -8.10 9.89 2.99
CA LEU A 322 -7.01 9.06 2.42
C LEU A 322 -5.73 9.03 3.28
N MET A 323 -5.57 9.93 4.26
CA MET A 323 -4.43 10.07 5.15
C MET A 323 -4.51 9.27 6.46
N GLY A 324 -5.65 8.64 6.79
CA GLY A 324 -5.85 7.96 8.07
C GLY A 324 -5.84 8.91 9.28
N PRO A 325 -5.98 8.40 10.52
CA PRO A 325 -5.76 9.21 11.71
C PRO A 325 -4.28 9.59 11.81
N PRO A 326 -3.97 10.75 12.40
CA PRO A 326 -2.63 10.98 12.95
C PRO A 326 -2.22 9.81 13.84
N CYS A 327 -0.97 9.34 13.77
CA CYS A 327 -0.51 8.16 14.51
C CYS A 327 -0.73 8.23 16.04
N TYR A 328 -0.77 9.43 16.61
CA TYR A 328 -1.05 9.66 18.04
C TYR A 328 -2.54 9.49 18.42
N GLN A 329 -3.44 9.30 17.45
CA GLN A 329 -4.85 8.99 17.64
C GLN A 329 -5.18 7.54 17.26
N LEU A 330 -4.16 6.71 17.00
CA LEU A 330 -4.37 5.31 16.72
C LEU A 330 -4.68 4.56 18.03
N VAL A 331 -5.90 4.05 18.13
CA VAL A 331 -6.31 3.19 19.25
C VAL A 331 -5.98 1.74 18.89
N SER A 332 -5.01 1.15 19.58
CA SER A 332 -4.51 -0.20 19.32
C SER A 332 -4.20 -0.94 20.62
N CYS A 333 -4.41 -2.24 20.62
CA CYS A 333 -4.18 -3.14 21.75
C CYS A 333 -3.45 -4.40 21.26
N ASP A 334 -2.43 -4.87 21.98
CA ASP A 334 -1.84 -6.20 21.73
C ASP A 334 -2.79 -7.25 22.31
N ILE A 335 -3.23 -8.18 21.49
CA ILE A 335 -4.16 -9.26 21.85
C ILE A 335 -3.54 -10.64 21.58
N THR A 336 -2.22 -10.73 21.51
CA THR A 336 -1.50 -11.99 21.25
C THR A 336 -1.85 -13.05 22.30
N SER A 337 -2.04 -12.65 23.56
CA SER A 337 -2.45 -13.53 24.68
C SER A 337 -3.81 -14.19 24.46
N ALA A 338 -4.69 -13.63 23.61
CA ALA A 338 -5.97 -14.24 23.26
C ALA A 338 -5.83 -15.61 22.60
N LEU A 339 -4.70 -15.89 21.95
CA LEU A 339 -4.43 -17.20 21.34
C LEU A 339 -4.16 -18.28 22.39
N GLU A 340 -3.71 -17.90 23.57
CA GLU A 340 -3.35 -18.82 24.67
C GLU A 340 -4.47 -18.96 25.70
N ALA A 341 -5.42 -18.02 25.71
CA ALA A 341 -6.55 -18.03 26.62
C ALA A 341 -7.31 -19.38 26.53
N PRO A 342 -7.63 -20.00 27.69
CA PRO A 342 -8.47 -21.18 27.71
C PRO A 342 -9.90 -20.79 27.35
N ASN A 343 -10.55 -21.57 26.48
CA ASN A 343 -11.99 -21.45 26.20
C ASN A 343 -12.79 -22.05 27.37
N ASP A 344 -12.53 -21.61 28.60
CA ASP A 344 -13.26 -22.06 29.77
C ASP A 344 -14.57 -21.26 29.89
N PRO A 345 -15.74 -21.88 29.66
CA PRO A 345 -17.02 -21.19 29.74
C PRO A 345 -17.40 -20.74 31.16
N LEU A 346 -16.59 -21.07 32.18
CA LEU A 346 -16.80 -20.68 33.58
C LEU A 346 -16.06 -19.39 33.97
N LEU A 347 -15.15 -18.87 33.13
CA LEU A 347 -14.50 -17.59 33.37
C LEU A 347 -15.32 -16.48 32.71
N ASP A 348 -15.73 -15.48 33.50
CA ASP A 348 -16.64 -14.42 33.05
C ASP A 348 -16.06 -13.58 31.91
N ASP A 349 -14.73 -13.41 31.80
CA ASP A 349 -14.04 -12.89 30.62
C ASP A 349 -12.52 -13.18 30.68
N PRO A 350 -11.85 -13.48 29.55
CA PRO A 350 -10.40 -13.69 29.49
C PRO A 350 -9.61 -12.37 29.68
N GLU A 351 -8.38 -12.47 30.21
CA GLU A 351 -7.50 -11.33 30.56
C GLU A 351 -7.32 -10.32 29.40
N TRP A 352 -7.15 -10.79 28.17
CA TRP A 352 -6.98 -9.92 27.00
C TRP A 352 -8.19 -9.01 26.73
N LYS A 353 -9.41 -9.40 27.14
CA LYS A 353 -10.58 -8.53 27.02
C LYS A 353 -10.52 -7.39 28.03
N TRP A 354 -9.99 -7.63 29.23
CA TRP A 354 -9.79 -6.58 30.24
C TRP A 354 -8.78 -5.54 29.75
N ASP A 355 -7.66 -5.97 29.18
CA ASP A 355 -6.68 -5.07 28.56
C ASP A 355 -7.34 -4.24 27.45
N LEU A 356 -8.19 -4.87 26.64
CA LEU A 356 -8.92 -4.18 25.59
C LEU A 356 -9.97 -3.21 26.15
N TYR A 357 -10.72 -3.57 27.19
CA TYR A 357 -11.66 -2.66 27.86
C TYR A 357 -10.94 -1.43 28.41
N GLU A 358 -9.76 -1.60 29.01
CA GLU A 358 -8.95 -0.47 29.51
C GLU A 358 -8.53 0.46 28.37
N VAL A 359 -8.05 -0.09 27.25
CA VAL A 359 -7.70 0.71 26.06
C VAL A 359 -8.92 1.45 25.50
N LEU A 360 -10.10 0.82 25.51
CA LEU A 360 -11.34 1.42 25.02
C LEU A 360 -11.83 2.55 25.91
N ASP A 361 -11.75 2.39 27.23
CA ASP A 361 -12.08 3.41 28.24
C ASP A 361 -11.16 4.64 28.10
N GLN A 362 -9.85 4.40 27.96
CA GLN A 362 -8.86 5.46 27.73
C GLN A 362 -9.04 6.19 26.39
N ALA A 363 -9.71 5.56 25.42
CA ALA A 363 -9.91 6.08 24.08
C ALA A 363 -11.34 6.57 23.80
N GLU A 364 -12.17 6.75 24.84
CA GLU A 364 -13.58 7.18 24.71
C GLU A 364 -13.72 8.47 23.88
N ASP A 365 -12.82 9.44 24.07
CA ASP A 365 -12.81 10.71 23.33
C ASP A 365 -12.41 10.58 21.85
N ILE A 366 -11.80 9.46 21.45
CA ILE A 366 -11.32 9.20 20.08
C ILE A 366 -12.31 8.31 19.33
N ILE A 367 -12.96 7.38 20.03
CA ILE A 367 -13.90 6.44 19.45
C ILE A 367 -15.27 7.10 19.30
N LEU A 368 -15.84 7.04 18.10
CA LEU A 368 -17.19 7.59 17.91
C LEU A 368 -18.19 6.77 18.74
N PRO A 369 -19.10 7.41 19.51
CA PRO A 369 -20.06 6.68 20.34
C PRO A 369 -20.92 5.67 19.57
N GLU A 370 -21.16 5.90 18.28
CA GLU A 370 -21.89 4.96 17.41
C GLU A 370 -21.10 3.69 17.03
N HIS A 371 -19.77 3.76 17.11
CA HIS A 371 -18.86 2.65 16.85
C HIS A 371 -18.68 1.75 18.08
N ALA A 372 -18.71 2.32 19.29
CA ALA A 372 -18.63 1.59 20.55
C ALA A 372 -20.03 1.25 21.09
N LYS A 373 -20.53 0.03 20.79
CA LYS A 373 -21.75 -0.47 21.44
C LYS A 373 -21.42 -1.75 22.20
N PHE A 374 -21.32 -1.61 23.52
CA PHE A 374 -21.05 -2.72 24.45
C PHE A 374 -22.32 -3.26 25.10
N GLU A 375 -23.48 -2.60 24.90
CA GLU A 375 -24.73 -3.00 25.53
C GLU A 375 -25.25 -4.35 25.00
N VAL A 376 -25.22 -5.34 25.89
CA VAL A 376 -25.87 -6.67 25.84
C VAL A 376 -25.92 -7.24 24.44
N GLU A 377 -24.74 -7.59 23.90
CA GLU A 377 -24.70 -8.55 22.81
C GLU A 377 -25.47 -9.79 23.28
N PRO A 378 -26.48 -10.25 22.51
CA PRO A 378 -27.33 -11.35 22.94
C PRO A 378 -26.43 -12.57 23.15
N VAL A 379 -26.19 -12.93 24.41
CA VAL A 379 -25.50 -14.16 24.77
C VAL A 379 -26.15 -15.27 23.97
N ASN A 380 -25.33 -16.08 23.30
CA ASN A 380 -25.70 -17.21 22.44
C ASN A 380 -26.44 -18.35 23.20
N ASN A 381 -27.29 -17.99 24.15
CA ASN A 381 -28.27 -18.85 24.76
C ASN A 381 -29.25 -19.26 23.65
N LEU A 382 -29.02 -20.48 23.16
CA LEU A 382 -29.83 -21.32 22.25
C LEU A 382 -31.36 -21.36 22.54
N LYS A 383 -31.87 -20.58 23.50
CA LYS A 383 -33.26 -20.51 23.95
C LYS A 383 -33.91 -19.13 23.77
N ALA A 384 -33.30 -18.18 23.07
CA ALA A 384 -33.95 -16.91 22.80
C ALA A 384 -35.05 -17.07 21.72
N SER A 385 -36.30 -17.24 22.17
CA SER A 385 -37.53 -17.17 21.37
C SER A 385 -37.77 -15.80 20.70
N ASN A 386 -36.84 -14.84 20.87
CA ASN A 386 -36.99 -13.46 20.43
C ASN A 386 -36.25 -13.18 19.12
N ARG A 387 -36.79 -13.70 18.01
CA ARG A 387 -36.30 -13.41 16.65
C ARG A 387 -36.21 -11.91 16.34
N SER A 388 -37.05 -11.08 16.98
CA SER A 388 -37.00 -9.63 16.83
C SER A 388 -35.74 -9.01 17.44
N ALA A 389 -35.20 -9.60 18.52
CA ALA A 389 -33.95 -9.14 19.12
C ALA A 389 -32.74 -9.49 18.25
N ILE A 390 -32.72 -10.71 17.70
CA ILE A 390 -31.69 -11.16 16.74
C ILE A 390 -31.70 -10.27 15.49
N ASN A 391 -32.87 -10.05 14.87
CA ASN A 391 -32.97 -9.16 13.70
C ASN A 391 -32.53 -7.73 14.03
N ARG A 392 -32.90 -7.19 15.21
CA ARG A 392 -32.46 -5.86 15.64
C ARG A 392 -30.95 -5.79 15.85
N PHE A 393 -30.36 -6.82 16.45
CA PHE A 393 -28.92 -6.94 16.65
C PHE A 393 -28.17 -7.00 15.31
N MET A 394 -28.60 -7.88 14.40
CA MET A 394 -28.03 -8.02 13.05
C MET A 394 -28.16 -6.73 12.23
N HIS A 395 -29.29 -6.04 12.32
CA HIS A 395 -29.49 -4.77 11.62
C HIS A 395 -28.70 -3.62 12.27
N ASN A 396 -28.43 -3.69 13.56
CA ASN A 396 -27.52 -2.75 14.25
C ASN A 396 -26.03 -3.05 13.99
N MET A 397 -25.69 -4.15 13.30
CA MET A 397 -24.32 -4.46 12.85
C MET A 397 -23.91 -3.66 11.62
N TYR A 398 -24.87 -3.11 10.87
CA TYR A 398 -24.67 -2.37 9.64
C TYR A 398 -25.27 -0.98 9.79
N ASP A 399 -24.46 0.04 9.57
CA ASP A 399 -24.98 1.40 9.50
C ASP A 399 -25.67 1.62 8.15
N LEU A 400 -26.87 2.21 8.17
CA LEU A 400 -27.61 2.58 6.97
C LEU A 400 -26.80 3.56 6.09
N SER A 401 -25.85 4.29 6.67
CA SER A 401 -24.92 5.17 5.96
C SER A 401 -23.96 4.42 5.01
N GLU A 402 -23.52 3.20 5.35
CA GLU A 402 -22.66 2.38 4.49
C GLU A 402 -23.38 1.92 3.23
N MET A 403 -24.68 1.59 3.33
CA MET A 403 -25.48 1.27 2.14
C MET A 403 -25.61 2.46 1.19
N HIS A 404 -25.79 3.68 1.72
CA HIS A 404 -25.86 4.87 0.89
C HIS A 404 -24.54 5.18 0.18
N ASN A 405 -23.39 4.93 0.81
CA ASN A 405 -22.07 5.10 0.20
C ASN A 405 -21.75 4.02 -0.87
N LEU A 406 -22.16 2.77 -0.64
CA LEU A 406 -22.01 1.69 -1.63
C LEU A 406 -22.90 1.90 -2.87
N ILE A 407 -24.09 2.45 -2.69
CA ILE A 407 -25.02 2.81 -3.78
C ILE A 407 -24.48 4.02 -4.57
N SER A 408 -23.92 5.02 -3.89
CA SER A 408 -23.38 6.23 -4.55
C SER A 408 -22.04 6.01 -5.26
N MET A 409 -21.28 4.98 -4.89
CA MET A 409 -20.05 4.57 -5.59
C MET A 409 -20.28 3.72 -6.87
N ASN A 410 -21.52 3.57 -7.36
CA ASN A 410 -21.87 2.78 -8.55
C ASN A 410 -21.42 1.30 -8.50
N VAL A 411 -21.12 0.75 -7.32
CA VAL A 411 -20.77 -0.68 -7.15
C VAL A 411 -22.03 -1.56 -7.23
N ILE A 412 -23.22 -0.97 -7.05
CA ILE A 412 -24.51 -1.63 -7.12
C ILE A 412 -25.38 -0.91 -8.14
N THR A 413 -25.63 -1.53 -9.29
CA THR A 413 -26.72 -1.09 -10.18
C THR A 413 -28.03 -1.48 -9.51
N PRO A 414 -29.00 -0.57 -9.33
CA PRO A 414 -30.30 -0.96 -8.80
C PRO A 414 -30.93 -1.93 -9.80
N LEU A 415 -31.11 -3.18 -9.37
CA LEU A 415 -31.73 -4.22 -10.18
C LEU A 415 -33.13 -3.71 -10.58
N GLY A 416 -33.31 -3.47 -11.88
CA GLY A 416 -34.59 -3.12 -12.45
C GLY A 416 -35.61 -4.17 -12.06
N THR A 417 -36.73 -3.73 -11.50
CA THR A 417 -37.89 -4.58 -11.26
C THR A 417 -38.59 -4.81 -12.59
N ASP A 418 -38.19 -5.85 -13.31
CA ASP A 418 -38.97 -6.38 -14.43
C ASP A 418 -40.24 -7.04 -13.87
N VAL A 419 -41.35 -6.30 -13.94
CA VAL A 419 -42.70 -6.84 -13.79
C VAL A 419 -43.22 -7.21 -15.17
N PRO A 420 -43.63 -8.47 -15.43
CA PRO A 420 -44.24 -8.84 -16.70
C PRO A 420 -45.71 -8.41 -16.77
N SER A 421 -46.07 -8.10 -18.01
CA SER A 421 -47.33 -7.62 -18.60
C SER A 421 -48.65 -8.27 -18.14
N GLU A 422 -49.71 -7.45 -18.15
CA GLU A 422 -51.06 -7.85 -18.58
C GLU A 422 -51.78 -6.73 -19.36
N SER A 423 -52.46 -7.15 -20.44
CA SER A 423 -53.61 -6.55 -21.18
C SER A 423 -53.46 -5.18 -21.85
N GLU A 424 -53.37 -5.12 -23.19
CA GLU A 424 -54.48 -5.05 -24.18
C GLU A 424 -55.09 -3.65 -24.35
N ALA A 425 -54.89 -3.04 -25.53
CA ALA A 425 -55.95 -2.54 -26.43
C ALA A 425 -55.37 -1.58 -27.50
N ASP A 426 -55.44 -2.05 -28.75
CA ASP A 426 -55.75 -1.35 -30.00
C ASP A 426 -55.51 0.18 -30.14
N SER A 427 -54.74 0.55 -31.16
CA SER A 427 -55.31 1.33 -32.28
C SER A 427 -54.35 1.43 -33.47
N ASP A 428 -54.93 1.16 -34.64
CA ASP A 428 -54.43 1.42 -35.98
C ASP A 428 -53.92 2.86 -36.19
N ALA A 429 -52.85 3.02 -36.97
CA ALA A 429 -52.96 3.53 -38.35
C ALA A 429 -51.64 4.16 -38.87
N SER A 430 -51.32 3.75 -40.09
CA SER A 430 -50.72 4.49 -41.20
C SER A 430 -49.25 4.93 -41.17
N ASP A 431 -48.59 4.47 -42.23
CA ASP A 431 -47.78 5.23 -43.19
C ASP A 431 -46.40 5.78 -42.81
N GLY A 432 -45.44 5.45 -43.67
CA GLY A 432 -44.50 6.48 -44.14
C GLY A 432 -43.01 6.15 -44.05
N CYS A 433 -42.53 5.37 -45.02
CA CYS A 433 -41.35 5.66 -45.85
C CYS A 433 -40.27 6.69 -45.40
N LYS A 434 -39.00 6.24 -45.58
CA LYS A 434 -37.85 6.93 -46.24
C LYS A 434 -36.85 7.79 -45.44
N PHE A 435 -35.59 7.36 -45.56
CA PHE A 435 -34.33 8.07 -45.92
C PHE A 435 -33.76 9.26 -45.11
N GLY A 436 -32.41 9.28 -45.07
CA GLY A 436 -31.53 10.44 -44.83
C GLY A 436 -30.73 10.26 -43.53
N LEU A 437 -29.42 9.96 -43.46
CA LEU A 437 -28.24 10.52 -44.16
C LEU A 437 -28.22 12.05 -44.21
N CYS A 438 -27.46 12.64 -43.29
CA CYS A 438 -26.62 13.86 -43.36
C CYS A 438 -25.71 13.77 -42.12
N ASP A 439 -24.40 13.59 -42.21
CA ASP A 439 -23.34 14.52 -42.65
C ASP A 439 -23.49 15.92 -42.07
N HIS A 440 -22.60 16.24 -41.11
CA HIS A 440 -22.22 17.59 -40.73
C HIS A 440 -20.69 17.63 -40.67
N ASP A 441 -20.10 18.03 -41.80
CA ASP A 441 -18.91 18.86 -41.83
C ASP A 441 -19.31 20.32 -41.57
N ASP A 442 -18.29 21.11 -41.22
CA ASP A 442 -18.14 22.58 -41.14
C ASP A 442 -17.58 22.94 -39.75
N ASP A 443 -16.26 23.09 -39.63
CA ASP A 443 -15.49 24.32 -39.92
C ASP A 443 -16.09 25.56 -39.22
N GLU A 444 -15.38 26.10 -38.23
CA GLU A 444 -14.86 27.47 -38.35
C GLU A 444 -13.95 27.86 -37.16
N GLU A 445 -12.93 28.61 -37.57
CA GLU A 445 -11.83 29.24 -36.85
C GLU A 445 -12.23 30.12 -35.65
N LEU A 446 -11.42 30.07 -34.58
CA LEU A 446 -10.58 31.19 -34.13
C LEU A 446 -9.50 30.74 -33.13
#